data_AF-K9G1C1-F1
#
_entry.id   AF-K9G1C1-F1
#
_cell.length_a   1.000
_cell.length_b   1.000
_cell.length_c   1.000
_cell.angle_alpha   90.00
_cell.angle_beta   90.00
_cell.angle_gamma   90.00
#
_symmetry.space_group_name_H-M   'P 1'
#
loop_
_entity.id
_entity.type
_entity.pdbx_description
1 polymer ?
#
loop_
_entity_poly.entity_id
_entity_poly.type
_entity_poly.pdbx_seq_one_letter_code
_entity_poly.pdbx_strand_id
1 'polypeptide(L)'
;MGLLGGIVTALYASNAIATKDSLDDFDVLKYVDPLIGTANGGMAKAVADTTGENQAGFAYDTKVVTGFSHMHDSGTGGSPSMGNFPIFAQGNCPHDDIKQCKWQQSDRAAAWEQKSPEARPGYFSISLANGVHAEMTTTNRSALYRFTFSETSGESLSPVVLLDLMDLPQSRISGSADVDQSTGRITASGTFSPSFGIGSYKSWLSIWDSFRSIHPLLTLVDPFSQSLMMRSLIDTYRHEGYLPDCRMSLCKGFTQGGSNADVVMADAYLKKVPGIDWDTAYEAVVKDAEEEPQNWDVEGRGGLRSWKNLGYIPFDDYDPDGEGTHTRSISRTVEYAYNDFCIAEMAQGMGHQSDFEKYRKRSENWAHMFKPDQKSSIKGVDTNFTGFLQPRYTNGTWGYQDPIFCSPLLNFTSCYLNPDGHETYEGSAWMYTFYAPHDMGALIKTLGGANSFTSRLSYLHDSGLLYVGDEQAFLPVYQFHYSGRPGLSAKQSHFYIPSQFNTTVNGIAGNDDSGAMGSFVVLSMMGLWPVPGQDVYLITPPYFNEVSIRNALTGKVATIRNINFDPSYKSIYIQSAKWNDKPWTNNWITHDFFADGGILELVLGPKESVWGTHVQDLPPSLSDYH
;
A
#
# COMPACT_ATOMS: atom_id res chain seq x y z
N MET A 1 -46.98 67.41 43.42
CA MET A 1 -47.71 66.93 42.22
C MET A 1 -46.66 66.32 41.30
N GLY A 2 -46.62 65.04 40.97
CA GLY A 2 -47.68 64.04 40.95
C GLY A 2 -47.74 63.45 39.53
N LEU A 3 -47.00 62.35 39.32
CA LEU A 3 -47.26 61.20 38.44
C LEU A 3 -47.38 61.32 36.89
N LEU A 4 -46.56 60.47 36.25
CA LEU A 4 -46.86 59.44 35.24
C LEU A 4 -47.27 59.80 33.79
N GLY A 5 -46.51 59.21 32.85
CA GLY A 5 -47.10 58.23 31.92
C GLY A 5 -46.52 58.23 30.49
N GLY A 6 -45.87 57.14 30.09
CA GLY A 6 -45.80 56.71 28.67
C GLY A 6 -44.41 56.49 28.08
N ILE A 7 -43.90 55.26 28.20
CA ILE A 7 -42.73 54.74 27.48
C ILE A 7 -43.17 54.34 26.05
N VAL A 8 -42.43 54.80 25.03
CA VAL A 8 -42.44 54.22 23.68
C VAL A 8 -41.02 53.78 23.36
N THR A 9 -40.80 52.47 23.31
CA THR A 9 -39.53 51.84 22.97
C THR A 9 -39.37 51.78 21.45
N ALA A 10 -38.41 52.52 20.90
CA ALA A 10 -38.00 52.39 19.51
C ALA A 10 -37.00 51.21 19.39
N LEU A 11 -37.39 50.16 18.67
CA LEU A 11 -36.49 49.09 18.24
C LEU A 11 -35.56 49.62 17.15
N TYR A 12 -34.27 49.71 17.44
CA TYR A 12 -33.22 49.81 16.43
C TYR A 12 -33.03 48.44 15.77
N ALA A 13 -33.36 48.33 14.49
CA ALA A 13 -32.96 47.21 13.66
C ALA A 13 -31.45 47.34 13.39
N SER A 14 -30.63 46.51 14.06
CA SER A 14 -29.25 46.28 13.66
C SER A 14 -29.26 45.44 12.39
N ASN A 15 -28.89 46.05 11.26
CA ASN A 15 -28.48 45.31 10.07
C ASN A 15 -27.22 44.52 10.42
N ALA A 16 -27.39 43.25 10.79
CA ALA A 16 -26.30 42.29 10.79
C ALA A 16 -25.92 42.03 9.34
N ILE A 17 -24.91 42.76 8.87
CA ILE A 17 -24.12 42.33 7.72
C ILE A 17 -23.56 40.97 8.13
N ALA A 18 -24.06 39.90 7.52
CA ALA A 18 -23.47 38.59 7.65
C ALA A 18 -22.03 38.69 7.15
N THR A 19 -21.09 38.70 8.10
CA THR A 19 -19.67 38.59 7.78
C THR A 19 -19.45 37.24 7.11
N LYS A 20 -18.71 37.28 6.01
CA LYS A 20 -18.30 36.13 5.23
C LYS A 20 -17.17 35.39 5.96
N ASP A 21 -17.41 34.98 7.20
CA ASP A 21 -16.56 34.06 7.97
C ASP A 21 -17.37 32.75 8.04
N SER A 22 -17.00 31.64 7.41
CA SER A 22 -15.98 30.73 7.94
C SER A 22 -15.67 29.54 6.99
N LEU A 23 -15.45 29.77 5.70
CA LEU A 23 -14.86 28.74 4.81
C LEU A 23 -13.37 28.99 4.51
N ASP A 24 -12.85 30.16 4.86
CA ASP A 24 -11.46 30.56 4.58
C ASP A 24 -10.42 30.07 5.63
N ASP A 25 -10.81 29.30 6.67
CA ASP A 25 -9.88 28.77 7.71
C ASP A 25 -9.84 27.23 7.79
N PHE A 26 -10.54 26.52 6.90
CA PHE A 26 -10.39 25.06 6.80
C PHE A 26 -9.14 24.73 6.00
N ASP A 27 -8.07 24.42 6.72
CA ASP A 27 -6.82 23.91 6.15
C ASP A 27 -6.67 22.42 6.48
N VAL A 28 -6.84 21.57 5.47
CA VAL A 28 -6.72 20.11 5.60
C VAL A 28 -5.33 19.69 6.06
N LEU A 29 -4.29 20.47 5.78
CA LEU A 29 -2.91 20.14 6.14
C LEU A 29 -2.68 20.19 7.66
N LYS A 30 -3.52 20.91 8.43
CA LYS A 30 -3.48 20.93 9.90
C LYS A 30 -3.79 19.56 10.53
N TYR A 31 -4.41 18.64 9.78
CA TYR A 31 -4.76 17.30 10.24
C TYR A 31 -3.76 16.23 9.80
N VAL A 32 -2.75 16.58 9.00
CA VAL A 32 -1.72 15.64 8.56
C VAL A 32 -0.58 15.66 9.57
N ASP A 33 -0.38 14.54 10.24
CA ASP A 33 0.75 14.31 11.14
C ASP A 33 1.69 13.26 10.51
N PRO A 34 2.83 13.68 9.91
CA PRO A 34 3.81 12.76 9.34
C PRO A 34 4.51 11.86 10.38
N LEU A 35 4.32 12.09 11.68
CA LEU A 35 4.89 11.23 12.73
C LEU A 35 4.07 9.96 12.97
N ILE A 36 2.85 9.86 12.44
CA ILE A 36 2.05 8.64 12.53
C ILE A 36 2.77 7.51 11.78
N GLY A 37 3.00 6.40 12.48
CA GLY A 37 3.71 5.23 11.94
C GLY A 37 5.23 5.39 11.89
N THR A 38 5.80 6.40 12.55
CA THR A 38 7.27 6.55 12.69
C THR A 38 7.90 5.69 13.78
N ALA A 39 7.12 4.92 14.51
CA ALA A 39 7.61 3.90 15.43
C ALA A 39 7.32 2.51 14.84
N ASN A 40 8.36 1.72 14.55
CA ASN A 40 8.34 0.48 13.77
C ASN A 40 8.01 0.67 12.26
N GLY A 41 8.59 1.70 11.64
CA GLY A 41 8.36 2.13 10.26
C GLY A 41 8.54 3.64 10.16
N GLY A 42 8.46 4.26 8.99
CA GLY A 42 8.49 5.73 8.94
C GLY A 42 8.10 6.39 7.62
N MET A 43 7.79 7.68 7.70
CA MET A 43 7.49 8.56 6.56
C MET A 43 8.07 9.96 6.80
N ALA A 44 9.03 10.38 5.97
CA ALA A 44 9.17 11.73 5.39
C ALA A 44 10.48 11.86 4.59
N LYS A 45 10.46 12.69 3.54
CA LYS A 45 11.56 12.87 2.58
C LYS A 45 12.25 14.22 2.79
N ALA A 46 13.53 14.16 3.12
CA ALA A 46 14.36 15.11 3.87
C ALA A 46 14.05 15.13 5.38
N VAL A 47 14.78 14.29 6.13
CA VAL A 47 14.68 14.12 7.59
C VAL A 47 16.05 13.82 8.20
N ALA A 48 16.07 13.63 9.52
CA ALA A 48 17.23 13.11 10.24
C ALA A 48 17.43 11.62 9.95
N ASP A 49 18.69 11.19 9.83
CA ASP A 49 19.09 9.80 9.67
C ASP A 49 19.35 9.18 11.04
N THR A 50 18.49 8.27 11.48
CA THR A 50 18.59 7.57 12.77
C THR A 50 19.27 6.21 12.65
N THR A 51 19.77 5.67 13.77
CA THR A 51 20.28 4.29 13.83
C THR A 51 19.18 3.33 14.29
N GLY A 52 18.98 2.22 13.56
CA GLY A 52 17.90 1.27 13.80
C GLY A 52 17.09 1.08 12.54
N GLU A 53 15.76 1.19 12.63
CA GLU A 53 14.90 1.30 11.45
C GLU A 53 15.10 2.65 10.77
N ASN A 54 15.83 2.64 9.65
CA ASN A 54 16.33 3.84 8.99
C ASN A 54 16.02 3.87 7.49
N GLN A 55 15.17 2.97 7.00
CA GLN A 55 14.68 2.94 5.61
C GLN A 55 14.01 4.28 5.25
N ALA A 56 13.19 4.80 6.18
CA ALA A 56 12.56 6.11 6.09
C ALA A 56 13.42 7.28 6.60
N GLY A 57 14.68 7.03 6.94
CA GLY A 57 15.58 8.00 7.57
C GLY A 57 15.36 8.12 9.06
N PHE A 58 14.15 8.51 9.48
CA PHE A 58 13.82 8.77 10.88
C PHE A 58 12.82 7.76 11.44
N ALA A 59 13.14 7.18 12.60
CA ALA A 59 12.22 6.45 13.44
C ALA A 59 12.19 7.01 14.87
N TYR A 60 10.99 7.25 15.41
CA TYR A 60 10.73 7.97 16.66
C TYR A 60 11.17 7.19 17.91
N ASP A 61 11.28 5.87 17.82
CA ASP A 61 11.71 4.98 18.90
C ASP A 61 13.23 4.80 18.98
N THR A 62 13.98 5.39 18.04
CA THR A 62 15.44 5.43 18.05
C THR A 62 15.97 6.48 19.03
N LYS A 63 17.29 6.60 19.16
CA LYS A 63 17.91 7.51 20.16
C LYS A 63 18.92 8.49 19.60
N VAL A 64 19.52 8.18 18.46
CA VAL A 64 20.66 8.94 17.93
C VAL A 64 20.47 9.23 16.45
N VAL A 65 20.93 10.42 16.06
CA VAL A 65 21.00 10.89 14.68
C VAL A 65 22.44 10.89 14.23
N THR A 66 22.70 10.38 13.02
CA THR A 66 24.03 10.28 12.41
C THR A 66 24.22 11.23 11.23
N GLY A 67 23.13 11.79 10.70
CA GLY A 67 23.09 12.57 9.46
C GLY A 67 21.74 13.23 9.22
N PHE A 68 21.67 14.04 8.18
CA PHE A 68 20.45 14.57 7.59
C PHE A 68 20.56 14.44 6.08
N SER A 69 19.77 13.57 5.47
CA SER A 69 19.82 13.33 4.02
C SER A 69 18.54 13.77 3.32
N HIS A 70 18.57 13.81 1.99
CA HIS A 70 17.57 14.52 1.17
C HIS A 70 16.40 13.66 0.69
N MET A 71 16.54 12.33 0.73
CA MET A 71 15.59 11.39 0.13
C MET A 71 15.68 10.04 0.83
N HIS A 72 14.52 9.43 1.08
CA HIS A 72 14.34 8.19 1.84
C HIS A 72 13.22 7.34 1.24
N ASP A 73 13.17 6.07 1.65
CA ASP A 73 12.05 5.17 1.34
C ASP A 73 10.84 5.50 2.24
N SER A 74 9.65 4.99 1.91
CA SER A 74 8.44 5.25 2.71
C SER A 74 7.79 3.93 3.10
N GLY A 75 7.86 3.58 4.38
CA GLY A 75 7.20 2.40 4.93
C GLY A 75 7.72 1.05 4.42
N THR A 76 8.87 0.98 3.74
CA THR A 76 9.39 -0.29 3.20
C THR A 76 10.05 -1.15 4.27
N GLY A 77 9.80 -2.46 4.25
CA GLY A 77 10.60 -3.45 4.96
C GLY A 77 12.02 -3.63 4.37
N GLY A 78 12.90 -4.35 5.07
CA GLY A 78 14.24 -4.72 4.57
C GLY A 78 15.36 -3.73 4.93
N SER A 79 16.32 -3.50 4.03
CA SER A 79 17.46 -2.59 4.25
C SER A 79 17.22 -1.21 3.62
N PRO A 80 17.75 -0.11 4.18
CA PRO A 80 17.64 1.22 3.57
C PRO A 80 18.28 1.24 2.18
N SER A 81 17.68 1.94 1.23
CA SER A 81 18.23 2.03 -0.14
C SER A 81 18.59 3.45 -0.58
N MET A 82 18.21 4.47 0.19
CA MET A 82 18.38 5.89 -0.14
C MET A 82 19.31 6.60 0.86
N GLY A 83 19.09 7.89 1.13
CA GLY A 83 19.90 8.65 2.08
C GLY A 83 21.26 9.07 1.53
N ASN A 84 21.30 9.51 0.27
CA ASN A 84 22.52 9.98 -0.38
C ASN A 84 22.99 11.33 0.17
N PHE A 85 24.31 11.44 0.31
CA PHE A 85 25.03 12.63 0.73
C PHE A 85 24.50 13.27 2.03
N PRO A 86 24.44 12.54 3.16
CA PRO A 86 24.03 13.10 4.43
C PRO A 86 24.83 14.36 4.79
N ILE A 87 24.15 15.35 5.34
CA ILE A 87 24.75 16.54 5.94
C ILE A 87 24.77 16.33 7.45
N PHE A 88 25.83 16.76 8.13
CA PHE A 88 25.85 16.79 9.59
C PHE A 88 26.43 18.11 10.09
N ALA A 89 25.83 18.66 11.15
CA ALA A 89 26.25 19.94 11.72
C ALA A 89 26.73 19.74 13.17
N GLN A 90 27.83 20.40 13.52
CA GLN A 90 28.42 20.42 14.85
C GLN A 90 28.62 21.89 15.27
N GLY A 91 28.36 22.22 16.53
CA GLY A 91 28.43 23.61 17.01
C GLY A 91 29.85 24.15 17.19
N ASN A 92 30.82 23.27 17.42
CA ASN A 92 32.21 23.60 17.69
C ASN A 92 33.10 22.36 17.50
N CYS A 93 34.40 22.61 17.39
CA CYS A 93 35.44 21.59 17.56
C CYS A 93 36.21 21.88 18.86
N PRO A 94 36.69 20.84 19.57
CA PRO A 94 37.48 21.03 20.78
C PRO A 94 38.62 22.03 20.55
N HIS A 95 38.69 23.04 21.42
CA HIS A 95 39.68 24.12 21.35
C HIS A 95 39.71 24.92 20.03
N ASP A 96 38.62 24.91 19.25
CA ASP A 96 38.55 25.50 17.91
C ASP A 96 39.61 24.94 16.94
N ASP A 97 40.05 23.70 17.16
CA ASP A 97 40.99 23.00 16.30
C ASP A 97 40.26 22.01 15.39
N ILE A 98 40.25 22.30 14.09
CA ILE A 98 39.61 21.46 13.07
C ILE A 98 40.16 20.01 13.10
N LYS A 99 41.40 19.80 13.52
CA LYS A 99 41.98 18.44 13.60
C LYS A 99 41.41 17.61 14.74
N GLN A 100 40.73 18.25 15.69
CA GLN A 100 40.14 17.62 16.87
C GLN A 100 38.61 17.47 16.76
N CYS A 101 37.99 17.91 15.66
CA CYS A 101 36.57 17.65 15.43
C CYS A 101 36.29 16.14 15.31
N LYS A 102 35.02 15.78 15.50
CA LYS A 102 34.55 14.41 15.29
C LYS A 102 34.18 14.20 13.83
N TRP A 103 34.98 13.42 13.12
CA TRP A 103 34.82 13.20 11.68
C TRP A 103 34.10 11.89 11.34
N GLN A 104 34.29 10.83 12.12
CA GLN A 104 33.63 9.55 11.88
C GLN A 104 32.15 9.62 12.26
N GLN A 105 31.30 8.88 11.54
CA GLN A 105 29.84 8.87 11.76
C GLN A 105 29.49 8.43 13.19
N SER A 106 30.17 7.39 13.68
CA SER A 106 30.00 6.89 15.05
C SER A 106 30.34 7.93 16.12
N ASP A 107 31.37 8.76 15.86
CA ASP A 107 31.90 9.69 16.86
C ASP A 107 31.01 10.93 16.99
N ARG A 108 30.51 11.41 15.85
CA ARG A 108 29.67 12.62 15.76
C ARG A 108 28.19 12.34 16.03
N ALA A 109 27.76 11.08 16.03
CA ALA A 109 26.38 10.69 16.31
C ALA A 109 25.88 11.38 17.59
N ALA A 110 24.73 12.03 17.50
CA ALA A 110 24.19 12.84 18.58
C ALA A 110 22.85 12.28 19.03
N ALA A 111 22.64 12.21 20.35
CA ALA A 111 21.33 11.95 20.90
C ALA A 111 20.37 13.09 20.50
N TRP A 112 19.15 12.77 20.11
CA TRP A 112 18.13 13.77 19.87
C TRP A 112 17.27 14.00 21.13
N GLU A 113 16.74 15.20 21.28
CA GLU A 113 15.95 15.59 22.45
C GLU A 113 14.53 15.03 22.34
N GLN A 114 14.13 14.23 23.32
CA GLN A 114 12.79 13.62 23.35
C GLN A 114 11.68 14.67 23.21
N LYS A 115 10.73 14.43 22.31
CA LYS A 115 9.63 15.34 21.93
C LYS A 115 10.03 16.61 21.17
N SER A 116 11.29 16.77 20.78
CA SER A 116 11.71 17.85 19.88
C SER A 116 11.35 17.66 18.40
N PRO A 117 11.10 16.44 17.88
CA PRO A 117 10.64 16.30 16.50
C PRO A 117 9.31 17.01 16.26
N GLU A 118 9.28 17.88 15.26
CA GLU A 118 8.05 18.49 14.73
C GLU A 118 7.96 18.19 13.23
N ALA A 119 6.80 17.73 12.77
CA ALA A 119 6.58 17.43 11.36
C ALA A 119 5.21 17.91 10.89
N ARG A 120 5.16 18.37 9.64
CA ARG A 120 3.94 18.70 8.90
C ARG A 120 4.26 18.64 7.40
N PRO A 121 3.26 18.56 6.49
CA PRO A 121 3.54 18.56 5.06
C PRO A 121 4.51 19.68 4.65
N GLY A 122 5.66 19.28 4.09
CA GLY A 122 6.72 20.19 3.65
C GLY A 122 7.65 20.74 4.74
N TYR A 123 7.62 20.24 5.98
CA TYR A 123 8.52 20.71 7.04
C TYR A 123 8.81 19.61 8.09
N PHE A 124 10.08 19.50 8.47
CA PHE A 124 10.54 18.67 9.60
C PHE A 124 11.58 19.44 10.42
N SER A 125 11.56 19.28 11.74
CA SER A 125 12.62 19.78 12.62
C SER A 125 12.91 18.86 13.78
N ILE A 126 14.13 18.92 14.30
CA ILE A 126 14.58 18.13 15.46
C ILE A 126 15.70 18.86 16.21
N SER A 127 15.72 18.73 17.54
CA SER A 127 16.81 19.23 18.38
C SER A 127 17.73 18.09 18.81
N LEU A 128 19.03 18.35 18.75
CA LEU A 128 20.08 17.41 19.15
C LEU A 128 20.73 17.87 20.46
N ALA A 129 21.08 16.92 21.32
CA ALA A 129 21.72 17.16 22.62
C ALA A 129 23.10 17.83 22.52
N ASN A 130 23.67 17.94 21.30
CA ASN A 130 24.90 18.67 21.01
C ASN A 130 24.66 20.16 20.69
N GLY A 131 23.44 20.68 20.91
CA GLY A 131 23.11 22.10 20.76
C GLY A 131 22.67 22.50 19.36
N VAL A 132 22.51 21.54 18.45
CA VAL A 132 22.04 21.79 17.09
C VAL A 132 20.54 21.60 17.01
N HIS A 133 19.83 22.65 16.59
CA HIS A 133 18.45 22.53 16.13
C HIS A 133 18.44 22.54 14.59
N ALA A 134 17.95 21.47 13.99
CA ALA A 134 17.92 21.28 12.55
C ALA A 134 16.48 21.39 12.04
N GLU A 135 16.29 22.17 10.98
CA GLU A 135 15.02 22.32 10.28
C GLU A 135 15.24 22.05 8.80
N MET A 136 14.25 21.46 8.15
CA MET A 136 14.32 21.17 6.72
C MET A 136 12.96 21.26 6.04
N THR A 137 13.01 21.65 4.77
CA THR A 137 11.86 21.74 3.87
C THR A 137 12.28 21.35 2.46
N THR A 138 11.32 21.00 1.61
CA THR A 138 11.58 20.50 0.26
C THR A 138 10.69 21.17 -0.79
N THR A 139 11.24 21.24 -2.00
CA THR A 139 10.49 21.43 -3.25
C THR A 139 10.54 20.11 -4.04
N ASN A 140 10.00 20.09 -5.26
CA ASN A 140 9.99 18.89 -6.10
C ASN A 140 11.37 18.23 -6.32
N ARG A 141 12.48 19.00 -6.27
CA ARG A 141 13.84 18.50 -6.60
C ARG A 141 14.96 19.15 -5.76
N SER A 142 14.63 19.79 -4.65
CA SER A 142 15.62 20.47 -3.80
C SER A 142 15.18 20.46 -2.35
N ALA A 143 16.14 20.26 -1.45
CA ALA A 143 15.95 20.38 -0.01
C ALA A 143 16.69 21.62 0.51
N LEU A 144 16.10 22.30 1.49
CA LEU A 144 16.68 23.45 2.20
C LEU A 144 16.80 23.09 3.67
N TYR A 145 18.00 23.29 4.24
CA TYR A 145 18.30 23.03 5.65
C TYR A 145 18.60 24.33 6.36
N ARG A 146 18.14 24.45 7.61
CA ARG A 146 18.52 25.50 8.54
C ARG A 146 19.04 24.85 9.82
N PHE A 147 20.29 25.15 10.17
CA PHE A 147 20.89 24.72 11.43
C PHE A 147 21.03 25.93 12.35
N THR A 148 20.45 25.85 13.54
CA THR A 148 20.60 26.82 14.62
C THR A 148 21.47 26.21 15.70
N PHE A 149 22.53 26.91 16.11
CA PHE A 149 23.53 26.43 17.05
C PHE A 149 23.39 27.13 18.40
N SER A 150 23.41 26.35 19.47
CA SER A 150 23.37 26.82 20.87
C SER A 150 24.60 26.32 21.63
N GLU A 151 25.09 27.11 22.58
CA GLU A 151 26.23 26.72 23.42
C GLU A 151 25.85 25.58 24.39
N THR A 152 26.55 24.45 24.31
CA THR A 152 26.29 23.28 25.19
C THR A 152 27.40 22.97 26.19
N SER A 153 28.57 23.61 26.07
CA SER A 153 29.77 23.22 26.83
C SER A 153 30.65 24.38 27.32
N GLY A 154 30.17 25.63 27.28
CA GLY A 154 30.98 26.80 27.65
C GLY A 154 32.14 27.11 26.70
N GLU A 155 32.17 26.44 25.54
CA GLU A 155 33.04 26.75 24.41
C GLU A 155 32.28 27.67 23.44
N SER A 156 32.99 28.61 22.82
CA SER A 156 32.41 29.52 21.84
C SER A 156 31.94 28.75 20.60
N LEU A 157 30.83 29.19 20.02
CA LEU A 157 30.31 28.62 18.76
C LEU A 157 31.32 28.83 17.62
N SER A 158 31.72 27.73 16.99
CA SER A 158 32.52 27.69 15.76
C SER A 158 31.97 26.57 14.87
N PRO A 159 30.80 26.80 14.22
CA PRO A 159 30.05 25.72 13.61
C PRO A 159 30.75 25.10 12.41
N VAL A 160 30.68 23.78 12.30
CA VAL A 160 31.17 23.00 11.16
C VAL A 160 30.02 22.21 10.55
N VAL A 161 29.84 22.33 9.24
CA VAL A 161 28.90 21.54 8.46
C VAL A 161 29.68 20.59 7.56
N LEU A 162 29.34 19.31 7.66
CA LEU A 162 29.97 18.22 6.94
C LEU A 162 29.02 17.70 5.86
N LEU A 163 29.58 17.30 4.73
CA LEU A 163 28.89 16.51 3.71
C LEU A 163 29.53 15.12 3.67
N ASP A 164 28.76 14.11 4.04
CA ASP A 164 29.20 12.74 3.93
C ASP A 164 29.20 12.31 2.46
N LEU A 165 30.30 11.66 2.07
CA LEU A 165 30.40 11.03 0.77
C LEU A 165 29.91 9.60 0.77
N MET A 166 29.58 9.05 1.95
CA MET A 166 28.97 7.74 2.16
C MET A 166 27.46 7.93 2.32
N ASP A 167 26.68 7.11 1.62
CA ASP A 167 25.23 7.05 1.75
C ASP A 167 24.79 6.25 2.98
N LEU A 168 23.51 6.32 3.34
CA LEU A 168 22.94 5.65 4.50
C LEU A 168 23.18 4.11 4.54
N PRO A 169 23.07 3.35 3.44
CA PRO A 169 23.41 1.92 3.42
C PRO A 169 24.92 1.62 3.40
N GLN A 170 25.78 2.64 3.43
CA GLN A 170 27.23 2.52 3.38
C GLN A 170 27.74 1.79 2.14
N SER A 171 27.17 2.14 0.98
CA SER A 171 27.32 1.39 -0.25
C SER A 171 28.42 1.90 -1.18
N ARG A 172 29.02 3.05 -0.87
CA ARG A 172 30.05 3.66 -1.73
C ARG A 172 31.32 2.81 -1.82
N ILE A 173 31.71 2.52 -3.05
CA ILE A 173 32.97 1.94 -3.48
C ILE A 173 33.66 2.84 -4.54
N SER A 174 34.96 2.64 -4.77
CA SER A 174 35.71 3.30 -5.87
C SER A 174 35.60 4.83 -5.91
N GLY A 175 35.49 5.47 -4.74
CA GLY A 175 35.25 6.91 -4.64
C GLY A 175 36.50 7.78 -4.67
N SER A 176 36.36 9.00 -5.17
CA SER A 176 37.36 10.08 -5.06
C SER A 176 36.71 11.37 -4.57
N ALA A 177 37.52 12.30 -4.08
CA ALA A 177 37.12 13.67 -3.78
C ALA A 177 38.32 14.60 -4.00
N ASP A 178 38.06 15.74 -4.62
CA ASP A 178 39.03 16.79 -4.90
C ASP A 178 38.46 18.15 -4.48
N VAL A 179 39.32 19.02 -3.95
CA VAL A 179 38.95 20.38 -3.53
C VAL A 179 39.81 21.36 -4.30
N ASP A 180 39.17 22.15 -5.16
CA ASP A 180 39.83 23.27 -5.81
C ASP A 180 40.03 24.39 -4.79
N GLN A 181 41.27 24.55 -4.33
CA GLN A 181 41.64 25.55 -3.32
C GLN A 181 41.37 27.00 -3.75
N SER A 182 41.31 27.27 -5.06
CA SER A 182 41.10 28.62 -5.59
C SER A 182 39.63 29.02 -5.64
N THR A 183 38.74 28.05 -5.85
CA THR A 183 37.29 28.28 -5.97
C THR A 183 36.50 27.77 -4.76
N GLY A 184 37.10 26.95 -3.91
CA GLY A 184 36.43 26.21 -2.84
C GLY A 184 35.52 25.09 -3.35
N ARG A 185 35.54 24.78 -4.66
CA ARG A 185 34.68 23.76 -5.25
C ARG A 185 35.17 22.38 -4.86
N ILE A 186 34.27 21.59 -4.26
CA ILE A 186 34.49 20.18 -3.99
C ILE A 186 33.88 19.37 -5.13
N THR A 187 34.67 18.49 -5.74
CA THR A 187 34.19 17.53 -6.75
C THR A 187 34.46 16.13 -6.22
N ALA A 188 33.43 15.29 -6.12
CA ALA A 188 33.58 13.92 -5.66
C ALA A 188 32.99 12.95 -6.69
N SER A 189 33.59 11.77 -6.78
CA SER A 189 33.08 10.64 -7.55
C SER A 189 32.95 9.42 -6.65
N GLY A 190 32.16 8.45 -7.06
CA GLY A 190 32.10 7.14 -6.44
C GLY A 190 31.05 6.29 -7.12
N THR A 191 31.26 4.99 -7.07
CA THR A 191 30.21 4.03 -7.39
C THR A 191 29.53 3.73 -6.08
N PHE A 192 28.23 3.89 -6.01
CA PHE A 192 27.45 3.48 -4.85
C PHE A 192 26.75 2.17 -5.24
N SER A 193 26.51 1.23 -4.32
CA SER A 193 25.75 0.00 -4.65
C SER A 193 24.27 0.32 -4.82
N PRO A 194 23.71 0.18 -6.04
CA PRO A 194 22.29 0.26 -6.32
C PRO A 194 21.34 1.07 -5.41
N SER A 195 21.15 2.36 -5.59
CA SER A 195 19.81 2.95 -5.63
C SER A 195 19.52 3.52 -7.03
N PHE A 196 20.43 3.33 -8.01
CA PHE A 196 21.07 4.44 -8.74
C PHE A 196 20.77 4.61 -10.25
N GLY A 197 20.65 5.87 -10.73
CA GLY A 197 21.17 6.36 -12.04
C GLY A 197 20.30 7.36 -12.86
N ILE A 198 20.88 7.97 -13.92
CA ILE A 198 20.44 9.25 -14.56
C ILE A 198 19.28 9.10 -15.57
N GLY A 199 18.12 9.66 -15.22
CA GLY A 199 16.92 9.86 -16.04
C GLY A 199 15.83 10.54 -15.22
N SER A 200 14.67 10.89 -15.79
CA SER A 200 13.48 11.20 -14.99
C SER A 200 12.60 9.96 -14.94
N TYR A 201 12.41 9.39 -13.75
CA TYR A 201 11.59 8.21 -13.50
C TYR A 201 10.63 8.47 -12.34
N LYS A 202 9.49 7.78 -12.31
CA LYS A 202 8.70 7.61 -11.08
C LYS A 202 9.09 6.26 -10.48
N SER A 203 9.36 6.24 -9.17
CA SER A 203 9.71 5.02 -8.43
C SER A 203 8.46 4.21 -8.14
N TRP A 204 8.54 2.89 -8.30
CA TRP A 204 7.49 1.89 -8.09
C TRP A 204 7.89 0.99 -6.94
N LEU A 205 7.60 1.46 -5.74
CA LEU A 205 7.85 0.69 -4.56
C LEU A 205 6.78 -0.41 -4.52
N SER A 206 7.23 -1.67 -4.67
CA SER A 206 6.48 -2.90 -4.48
C SER A 206 5.03 -2.89 -5.03
N ILE A 207 4.88 -3.24 -6.31
CA ILE A 207 3.58 -3.31 -6.99
C ILE A 207 2.67 -4.36 -6.37
N TRP A 208 3.24 -5.46 -5.86
CA TRP A 208 2.51 -6.43 -5.07
C TRP A 208 1.71 -5.70 -3.96
N ASP A 209 2.29 -4.81 -3.17
CA ASP A 209 1.52 -4.03 -2.20
C ASP A 209 0.54 -3.06 -2.85
N SER A 210 1.07 -2.21 -3.73
CA SER A 210 0.37 -1.02 -4.21
C SER A 210 -0.77 -1.29 -5.20
N PHE A 211 -0.81 -2.44 -5.87
CA PHE A 211 -1.94 -2.78 -6.75
C PHE A 211 -3.23 -2.94 -5.94
N ARG A 212 -3.14 -3.36 -4.68
CA ARG A 212 -4.29 -3.72 -3.83
C ARG A 212 -5.15 -2.52 -3.44
N SER A 213 -4.53 -1.37 -3.18
CA SER A 213 -5.19 -0.20 -2.61
C SER A 213 -4.70 1.14 -3.18
N ILE A 214 -3.39 1.34 -3.31
CA ILE A 214 -2.80 2.63 -3.74
C ILE A 214 -3.21 2.98 -5.18
N HIS A 215 -2.94 2.11 -6.15
CA HIS A 215 -3.28 2.35 -7.56
C HIS A 215 -4.78 2.55 -7.79
N PRO A 216 -5.67 1.74 -7.20
CA PRO A 216 -7.10 2.00 -7.20
C PRO A 216 -7.47 3.36 -6.61
N LEU A 217 -6.88 3.76 -5.47
CA LEU A 217 -7.14 5.06 -4.85
C LEU A 217 -6.70 6.21 -5.77
N LEU A 218 -5.50 6.13 -6.34
CA LEU A 218 -5.00 7.13 -7.31
C LEU A 218 -5.90 7.22 -8.54
N THR A 219 -6.43 6.10 -9.03
CA THR A 219 -7.39 6.10 -10.14
C THR A 219 -8.66 6.90 -9.80
N LEU A 220 -9.07 6.95 -8.53
CA LEU A 220 -10.20 7.77 -8.07
C LEU A 220 -9.84 9.25 -7.88
N VAL A 221 -8.73 9.54 -7.18
CA VAL A 221 -8.45 10.88 -6.64
C VAL A 221 -7.39 11.67 -7.42
N ASP A 222 -6.49 10.99 -8.13
CA ASP A 222 -5.45 11.59 -8.98
C ASP A 222 -5.16 10.73 -10.23
N PRO A 223 -6.14 10.60 -11.14
CA PRO A 223 -6.00 9.79 -12.34
C PRO A 223 -4.91 10.32 -13.30
N PHE A 224 -4.51 11.60 -13.17
CA PHE A 224 -3.39 12.14 -13.94
C PHE A 224 -2.06 11.55 -13.46
N SER A 225 -1.81 11.52 -12.15
CA SER A 225 -0.62 10.83 -11.61
C SER A 225 -0.61 9.35 -11.95
N GLN A 226 -1.78 8.68 -11.89
CA GLN A 226 -1.94 7.29 -12.32
C GLN A 226 -1.59 7.11 -13.81
N SER A 227 -1.98 8.06 -14.67
CA SER A 227 -1.65 7.99 -16.10
C SER A 227 -0.14 8.11 -16.34
N LEU A 228 0.52 9.05 -15.66
CA LEU A 228 1.98 9.19 -15.72
C LEU A 228 2.71 7.95 -15.21
N MET A 229 2.12 7.33 -14.19
CA MET A 229 2.53 6.04 -13.65
C MET A 229 2.43 4.98 -14.76
N MET A 230 1.26 4.70 -15.35
CA MET A 230 1.16 3.65 -16.38
C MET A 230 2.14 3.84 -17.55
N ARG A 231 2.33 5.09 -18.01
CA ARG A 231 3.34 5.41 -19.04
C ARG A 231 4.76 5.05 -18.63
N SER A 232 5.12 5.29 -17.37
CA SER A 232 6.45 4.95 -16.85
C SER A 232 6.69 3.45 -16.73
N LEU A 233 5.65 2.64 -16.48
CA LEU A 233 5.75 1.17 -16.54
C LEU A 233 5.95 0.69 -17.99
N ILE A 234 5.19 1.26 -18.93
CA ILE A 234 5.33 0.97 -20.37
C ILE A 234 6.73 1.37 -20.88
N ASP A 235 7.24 2.53 -20.47
CA ASP A 235 8.59 2.95 -20.84
C ASP A 235 9.66 2.05 -20.20
N THR A 236 9.42 1.54 -18.99
CA THR A 236 10.30 0.52 -18.38
C THR A 236 10.34 -0.73 -19.25
N TYR A 237 9.17 -1.25 -19.65
CA TYR A 237 9.09 -2.39 -20.56
C TYR A 237 9.84 -2.15 -21.87
N ARG A 238 9.68 -0.97 -22.51
CA ARG A 238 10.38 -0.63 -23.76
C ARG A 238 11.90 -0.67 -23.65
N HIS A 239 12.44 -0.36 -22.48
CA HIS A 239 13.88 -0.25 -22.26
C HIS A 239 14.51 -1.49 -21.63
N GLU A 240 13.76 -2.22 -20.81
CA GLU A 240 14.25 -3.35 -20.00
C GLU A 240 13.70 -4.70 -20.47
N GLY A 241 12.62 -4.69 -21.26
CA GLY A 241 12.01 -5.87 -21.86
C GLY A 241 10.90 -6.54 -21.04
N TYR A 242 10.72 -6.16 -19.78
CA TYR A 242 9.73 -6.72 -18.85
C TYR A 242 9.09 -5.63 -17.98
N LEU A 243 7.89 -5.88 -17.47
CA LEU A 243 7.33 -5.04 -16.42
C LEU A 243 7.96 -5.42 -15.07
N PRO A 244 8.19 -4.44 -14.18
CA PRO A 244 8.68 -4.73 -12.84
C PRO A 244 7.52 -5.10 -11.91
N ASP A 245 7.75 -6.01 -10.97
CA ASP A 245 6.88 -6.16 -9.79
C ASP A 245 7.34 -5.23 -8.66
N CYS A 246 8.64 -4.93 -8.57
CA CYS A 246 9.17 -3.85 -7.73
C CYS A 246 10.27 -3.11 -8.50
N ARG A 247 10.27 -1.77 -8.44
CA ARG A 247 11.33 -0.97 -9.07
C ARG A 247 11.58 0.32 -8.32
N MET A 248 12.81 0.49 -7.86
CA MET A 248 13.23 1.70 -7.17
C MET A 248 14.25 2.40 -8.02
N SER A 249 13.90 3.58 -8.54
CA SER A 249 14.78 4.32 -9.42
C SER A 249 15.17 3.51 -10.68
N LEU A 250 16.43 3.15 -10.86
CA LEU A 250 16.87 2.23 -11.93
C LEU A 250 17.06 0.78 -11.45
N CYS A 251 16.85 0.49 -10.17
CA CYS A 251 17.01 -0.86 -9.62
C CYS A 251 15.76 -1.69 -9.86
N LYS A 252 15.94 -2.89 -10.43
CA LYS A 252 14.93 -3.94 -10.38
C LYS A 252 14.86 -4.45 -8.93
N GLY A 253 13.71 -4.31 -8.30
CA GLY A 253 13.42 -4.86 -6.98
C GLY A 253 12.92 -6.30 -7.11
N PHE A 254 12.79 -6.99 -5.98
CA PHE A 254 12.34 -8.37 -6.01
C PHE A 254 10.87 -8.53 -6.40
N THR A 255 10.55 -9.54 -7.19
CA THR A 255 9.20 -10.05 -7.42
C THR A 255 8.75 -10.81 -6.18
N GLN A 256 7.58 -10.50 -5.66
CA GLN A 256 7.11 -10.98 -4.37
C GLN A 256 6.11 -12.14 -4.47
N GLY A 257 5.16 -12.07 -5.40
CA GLY A 257 4.21 -13.16 -5.64
C GLY A 257 4.06 -13.39 -7.14
N GLY A 258 3.20 -12.62 -7.77
CA GLY A 258 2.95 -12.59 -9.20
C GLY A 258 3.72 -11.51 -9.99
N SER A 259 3.36 -11.34 -11.26
CA SER A 259 3.73 -10.16 -12.07
C SER A 259 2.63 -9.10 -11.93
N ASN A 260 2.60 -8.39 -10.81
CA ASN A 260 1.41 -7.60 -10.44
C ASN A 260 1.26 -6.28 -11.20
N ALA A 261 2.26 -5.88 -11.99
CA ALA A 261 2.09 -4.85 -13.00
C ALA A 261 0.96 -5.18 -13.98
N ASP A 262 0.69 -6.46 -14.24
CA ASP A 262 -0.43 -6.93 -15.06
C ASP A 262 -1.77 -6.48 -14.47
N VAL A 263 -1.92 -6.59 -13.14
CA VAL A 263 -3.13 -6.19 -12.43
C VAL A 263 -3.32 -4.69 -12.52
N VAL A 264 -2.24 -3.92 -12.33
CA VAL A 264 -2.25 -2.47 -12.40
C VAL A 264 -2.62 -1.98 -13.81
N MET A 265 -2.08 -2.61 -14.86
CA MET A 265 -2.41 -2.28 -16.25
C MET A 265 -3.87 -2.62 -16.58
N ALA A 266 -4.35 -3.80 -16.18
CA ALA A 266 -5.73 -4.20 -16.41
C ALA A 266 -6.72 -3.30 -15.65
N ASP A 267 -6.43 -2.96 -14.40
CA ASP A 267 -7.26 -2.05 -13.60
C ASP A 267 -7.41 -0.69 -14.28
N ALA A 268 -6.28 -0.11 -14.70
CA ALA A 268 -6.24 1.17 -15.39
C ALA A 268 -6.95 1.12 -16.76
N TYR A 269 -6.83 0.00 -17.48
CA TYR A 269 -7.48 -0.23 -18.77
C TYR A 269 -9.00 -0.26 -18.63
N LEU A 270 -9.52 -1.10 -17.74
CA LEU A 270 -10.95 -1.27 -17.49
C LEU A 270 -11.60 0.04 -17.00
N LYS A 271 -10.85 0.82 -16.21
CA LYS A 271 -11.28 2.12 -15.68
C LYS A 271 -10.96 3.29 -16.60
N LYS A 272 -10.50 3.03 -17.83
CA LYS A 272 -10.31 4.01 -18.91
C LYS A 272 -9.37 5.16 -18.52
N VAL A 273 -8.28 4.86 -17.81
CA VAL A 273 -7.25 5.85 -17.48
C VAL A 273 -6.68 6.46 -18.78
N PRO A 274 -6.63 7.81 -18.91
CA PRO A 274 -6.41 8.42 -20.21
C PRO A 274 -4.95 8.44 -20.67
N GLY A 275 -4.78 8.43 -22.00
CA GLY A 275 -3.51 8.73 -22.64
C GLY A 275 -2.44 7.67 -22.43
N ILE A 276 -2.83 6.40 -22.37
CA ILE A 276 -1.94 5.26 -22.27
C ILE A 276 -1.81 4.60 -23.65
N ASP A 277 -0.61 4.11 -23.95
CA ASP A 277 -0.36 3.29 -25.13
C ASP A 277 -0.76 1.84 -24.80
N TRP A 278 -2.05 1.54 -24.99
CA TRP A 278 -2.62 0.26 -24.61
C TRP A 278 -2.10 -0.91 -25.44
N ASP A 279 -1.68 -0.67 -26.68
CA ASP A 279 -1.08 -1.70 -27.53
C ASP A 279 0.27 -2.16 -26.94
N THR A 280 1.14 -1.23 -26.56
CA THR A 280 2.41 -1.56 -25.89
C THR A 280 2.15 -2.14 -24.49
N ALA A 281 1.15 -1.64 -23.76
CA ALA A 281 0.79 -2.19 -22.45
C ALA A 281 0.34 -3.65 -22.55
N TYR A 282 -0.47 -3.98 -23.55
CA TYR A 282 -0.92 -5.35 -23.80
C TYR A 282 0.23 -6.26 -24.22
N GLU A 283 1.12 -5.78 -25.09
CA GLU A 283 2.36 -6.49 -25.44
C GLU A 283 3.19 -6.84 -24.18
N ALA A 284 3.32 -5.89 -23.26
CA ALA A 284 4.08 -6.05 -22.02
C ALA A 284 3.49 -7.11 -21.07
N VAL A 285 2.18 -7.07 -20.82
CA VAL A 285 1.55 -8.06 -19.92
C VAL A 285 1.52 -9.46 -20.56
N VAL A 286 1.39 -9.55 -21.90
CA VAL A 286 1.53 -10.82 -22.63
C VAL A 286 2.96 -11.34 -22.55
N LYS A 287 3.97 -10.46 -22.62
CA LYS A 287 5.39 -10.83 -22.46
C LYS A 287 5.63 -11.50 -21.11
N ASP A 288 5.23 -10.87 -20.00
CA ASP A 288 5.38 -11.41 -18.65
C ASP A 288 4.71 -12.79 -18.50
N ALA A 289 3.57 -12.98 -19.16
CA ALA A 289 2.78 -14.21 -19.13
C ALA A 289 3.30 -15.33 -20.04
N GLU A 290 4.14 -15.03 -21.03
CA GLU A 290 4.52 -15.96 -22.08
C GLU A 290 6.02 -16.21 -22.21
N GLU A 291 6.87 -15.28 -21.81
CA GLU A 291 8.31 -15.39 -21.94
C GLU A 291 8.98 -15.19 -20.59
N GLU A 292 9.76 -16.19 -20.19
CA GLU A 292 10.43 -16.19 -18.90
C GLU A 292 11.72 -15.36 -18.97
N PRO A 293 11.95 -14.42 -18.04
CA PRO A 293 13.21 -13.70 -17.96
C PRO A 293 14.33 -14.57 -17.40
N GLN A 294 15.58 -14.23 -17.74
CA GLN A 294 16.75 -14.96 -17.24
C GLN A 294 16.86 -14.94 -15.72
N ASN A 295 16.46 -13.83 -15.09
CA ASN A 295 16.35 -13.72 -13.64
C ASN A 295 14.94 -13.25 -13.30
N TRP A 296 14.09 -14.21 -12.92
CA TRP A 296 12.71 -13.93 -12.58
C TRP A 296 12.51 -13.52 -11.13
N ASP A 297 13.56 -13.44 -10.30
CA ASP A 297 13.45 -12.86 -8.96
C ASP A 297 13.19 -11.36 -9.01
N VAL A 298 13.36 -10.68 -10.15
CA VAL A 298 13.29 -9.21 -10.24
C VAL A 298 12.42 -8.66 -11.36
N GLU A 299 11.85 -9.52 -12.20
CA GLU A 299 10.95 -9.14 -13.30
C GLU A 299 10.17 -10.35 -13.84
N GLY A 300 9.09 -10.09 -14.58
CA GLY A 300 8.30 -11.12 -15.27
C GLY A 300 7.83 -12.27 -14.37
N ARG A 301 7.70 -13.47 -14.94
CA ARG A 301 7.28 -14.69 -14.24
C ARG A 301 8.30 -15.80 -14.45
N GLY A 302 8.68 -16.49 -13.38
CA GLY A 302 9.47 -17.72 -13.46
C GLY A 302 8.60 -18.98 -13.54
N GLY A 303 9.22 -20.14 -13.79
CA GLY A 303 8.54 -21.42 -13.82
C GLY A 303 7.46 -21.51 -14.90
N LEU A 304 7.56 -20.72 -15.98
CA LEU A 304 6.50 -20.62 -16.99
C LEU A 304 6.32 -21.94 -17.74
N ARG A 305 7.38 -22.73 -17.87
CA ARG A 305 7.31 -24.08 -18.43
C ARG A 305 6.36 -24.96 -17.62
N SER A 306 6.51 -24.97 -16.29
CA SER A 306 5.66 -25.77 -15.40
C SER A 306 4.26 -25.17 -15.32
N TRP A 307 4.14 -23.85 -15.23
CA TRP A 307 2.85 -23.14 -15.26
C TRP A 307 2.01 -23.53 -16.48
N LYS A 308 2.59 -23.52 -17.68
CA LYS A 308 1.88 -23.81 -18.93
C LYS A 308 1.55 -25.30 -19.12
N ASN A 309 2.42 -26.20 -18.63
CA ASN A 309 2.25 -27.64 -18.84
C ASN A 309 1.45 -28.35 -17.74
N LEU A 310 1.58 -27.88 -16.49
CA LEU A 310 0.97 -28.49 -15.30
C LEU A 310 -0.20 -27.68 -14.76
N GLY A 311 -0.23 -26.38 -15.06
CA GLY A 311 -1.23 -25.46 -14.53
C GLY A 311 -0.99 -25.08 -13.06
N TYR A 312 0.22 -25.22 -12.56
CA TYR A 312 0.65 -24.79 -11.22
C TYR A 312 2.18 -24.73 -11.17
N ILE A 313 2.74 -24.03 -10.18
CA ILE A 313 4.19 -24.02 -9.90
C ILE A 313 4.50 -25.17 -8.92
N PRO A 314 5.29 -26.19 -9.28
CA PRO A 314 5.60 -27.29 -8.38
C PRO A 314 6.49 -26.89 -7.18
N PHE A 315 6.44 -27.68 -6.11
CA PHE A 315 7.37 -27.57 -4.98
C PHE A 315 8.81 -27.97 -5.37
N ASP A 316 8.94 -29.02 -6.18
CA ASP A 316 10.21 -29.55 -6.68
C ASP A 316 10.49 -29.08 -8.11
N ASP A 317 10.09 -27.86 -8.43
CA ASP A 317 10.14 -27.35 -9.80
C ASP A 317 11.58 -27.36 -10.34
N TYR A 318 11.70 -27.75 -11.60
CA TYR A 318 12.97 -27.72 -12.34
C TYR A 318 12.83 -26.74 -13.49
N ASP A 319 13.53 -25.62 -13.36
CA ASP A 319 13.47 -24.51 -14.30
C ASP A 319 14.81 -24.32 -15.02
N PRO A 320 14.92 -24.74 -16.28
CA PRO A 320 16.13 -24.52 -17.07
C PRO A 320 16.05 -23.27 -17.96
N ASP A 321 14.94 -22.53 -17.93
CA ASP A 321 14.72 -21.37 -18.81
C ASP A 321 15.16 -20.05 -18.14
N GLY A 322 15.04 -19.95 -16.81
CA GLY A 322 15.54 -18.85 -15.99
C GLY A 322 16.07 -19.30 -14.62
N GLU A 323 16.52 -18.34 -13.82
CA GLU A 323 16.97 -18.54 -12.44
C GLU A 323 16.18 -17.63 -11.48
N GLY A 324 15.85 -18.15 -10.31
CA GLY A 324 15.24 -17.39 -9.22
C GLY A 324 14.98 -18.25 -7.98
N THR A 325 14.39 -17.64 -6.96
CA THR A 325 14.19 -18.26 -5.65
C THR A 325 12.99 -19.21 -5.68
N HIS A 326 13.28 -20.53 -5.72
CA HIS A 326 12.31 -21.63 -5.77
C HIS A 326 11.52 -21.83 -4.45
N THR A 327 10.78 -20.81 -4.05
CA THR A 327 9.85 -20.80 -2.91
C THR A 327 8.49 -20.28 -3.39
N ARG A 328 7.51 -20.17 -2.47
CA ARG A 328 6.22 -19.51 -2.74
C ARG A 328 5.37 -20.20 -3.80
N SER A 329 5.52 -21.52 -4.00
CA SER A 329 4.83 -22.25 -5.07
C SER A 329 3.30 -22.10 -5.03
N ILE A 330 2.70 -22.04 -3.82
CA ILE A 330 1.27 -21.81 -3.62
C ILE A 330 0.88 -20.38 -4.00
N SER A 331 1.54 -19.37 -3.41
CA SER A 331 1.17 -17.97 -3.66
C SER A 331 1.43 -17.54 -5.10
N ARG A 332 2.54 -17.96 -5.71
CA ARG A 332 2.82 -17.75 -7.14
C ARG A 332 1.74 -18.37 -8.03
N THR A 333 1.28 -19.59 -7.72
CA THR A 333 0.22 -20.25 -8.50
C THR A 333 -1.08 -19.46 -8.49
N VAL A 334 -1.55 -19.01 -7.32
CA VAL A 334 -2.82 -18.28 -7.23
C VAL A 334 -2.72 -16.84 -7.72
N GLU A 335 -1.55 -16.20 -7.59
CA GLU A 335 -1.33 -14.87 -8.16
C GLU A 335 -1.17 -14.91 -9.67
N TYR A 336 -0.44 -15.88 -10.25
CA TYR A 336 -0.38 -16.06 -11.71
C TYR A 336 -1.74 -16.35 -12.32
N ALA A 337 -2.59 -17.14 -11.64
CA ALA A 337 -3.97 -17.35 -12.04
C ALA A 337 -4.74 -16.02 -12.11
N TYR A 338 -4.55 -15.13 -11.13
CA TYR A 338 -5.17 -13.82 -11.14
C TYR A 338 -4.59 -12.86 -12.19
N ASN A 339 -3.27 -12.87 -12.37
CA ASN A 339 -2.62 -12.08 -13.40
C ASN A 339 -3.10 -12.51 -14.81
N ASP A 340 -3.32 -13.81 -15.04
CA ASP A 340 -3.91 -14.29 -16.29
C ASP A 340 -5.35 -13.82 -16.49
N PHE A 341 -6.17 -13.80 -15.43
CA PHE A 341 -7.50 -13.20 -15.54
C PHE A 341 -7.43 -11.72 -15.95
N CYS A 342 -6.51 -10.95 -15.37
CA CYS A 342 -6.31 -9.54 -15.72
C CYS A 342 -5.94 -9.36 -17.20
N ILE A 343 -5.07 -10.23 -17.74
CA ILE A 343 -4.74 -10.23 -19.17
C ILE A 343 -5.95 -10.62 -20.02
N ALA A 344 -6.77 -11.57 -19.56
CA ALA A 344 -7.99 -11.95 -20.26
C ALA A 344 -8.96 -10.78 -20.39
N GLU A 345 -9.16 -9.98 -19.34
CA GLU A 345 -10.01 -8.79 -19.37
C GLU A 345 -9.51 -7.74 -20.37
N MET A 346 -8.20 -7.49 -20.41
CA MET A 346 -7.61 -6.61 -21.43
C MET A 346 -7.79 -7.19 -22.84
N ALA A 347 -7.49 -8.47 -23.03
CA ALA A 347 -7.64 -9.16 -24.31
C ALA A 347 -9.08 -9.08 -24.84
N GLN A 348 -10.08 -9.25 -23.97
CA GLN A 348 -11.49 -9.11 -24.34
C GLN A 348 -11.80 -7.68 -24.80
N GLY A 349 -11.41 -6.68 -24.02
CA GLY A 349 -11.67 -5.29 -24.36
C GLY A 349 -10.96 -4.82 -25.63
N MET A 350 -9.80 -5.40 -25.96
CA MET A 350 -9.00 -5.06 -27.13
C MET A 350 -9.31 -5.93 -28.37
N GLY A 351 -10.19 -6.93 -28.24
CA GLY A 351 -10.61 -7.78 -29.36
C GLY A 351 -9.68 -8.97 -29.67
N HIS A 352 -8.77 -9.33 -28.76
CA HIS A 352 -7.88 -10.49 -28.85
C HIS A 352 -8.58 -11.77 -28.35
N GLN A 353 -9.59 -12.24 -29.09
CA GLN A 353 -10.47 -13.33 -28.66
C GLN A 353 -9.74 -14.64 -28.28
N SER A 354 -8.71 -15.04 -29.03
CA SER A 354 -7.94 -16.26 -28.73
C SER A 354 -7.17 -16.16 -27.42
N ASP A 355 -6.65 -14.97 -27.12
CA ASP A 355 -5.95 -14.72 -25.87
C ASP A 355 -6.92 -14.63 -24.71
N PHE A 356 -8.09 -13.99 -24.88
CA PHE A 356 -9.15 -14.00 -23.88
C PHE A 356 -9.52 -15.44 -23.48
N GLU A 357 -9.77 -16.33 -24.43
CA GLU A 357 -10.11 -17.73 -24.14
C GLU A 357 -8.96 -18.47 -23.44
N LYS A 358 -7.72 -18.25 -23.89
CA LYS A 358 -6.51 -18.87 -23.33
C LYS A 358 -6.29 -18.44 -21.88
N TYR A 359 -6.27 -17.15 -21.61
CA TYR A 359 -5.96 -16.61 -20.29
C TYR A 359 -7.12 -16.75 -19.31
N ARG A 360 -8.38 -16.66 -19.77
CA ARG A 360 -9.55 -17.01 -18.97
C ARG A 360 -9.44 -18.44 -18.46
N LYS A 361 -9.16 -19.41 -19.35
CA LYS A 361 -8.99 -20.81 -18.95
C LYS A 361 -7.80 -21.00 -18.01
N ARG A 362 -6.66 -20.34 -18.28
CA ARG A 362 -5.47 -20.43 -17.43
C ARG A 362 -5.69 -19.82 -16.05
N SER A 363 -6.59 -18.85 -15.92
CA SER A 363 -6.96 -18.28 -14.62
C SER A 363 -7.70 -19.27 -13.70
N GLU A 364 -8.24 -20.38 -14.22
CA GLU A 364 -8.88 -21.43 -13.41
C GLU A 364 -7.85 -22.29 -12.65
N ASN A 365 -6.55 -22.17 -12.99
CA ASN A 365 -5.45 -22.94 -12.44
C ASN A 365 -5.25 -22.79 -10.92
N TRP A 366 -5.79 -21.73 -10.28
CA TRP A 366 -5.73 -21.57 -8.82
C TRP A 366 -6.22 -22.84 -8.08
N ALA A 367 -7.20 -23.54 -8.66
CA ALA A 367 -7.80 -24.74 -8.09
C ALA A 367 -6.85 -25.95 -8.08
N HIS A 368 -5.80 -25.97 -8.91
CA HIS A 368 -4.85 -27.08 -8.98
C HIS A 368 -4.00 -27.27 -7.71
N MET A 369 -3.91 -26.24 -6.87
CA MET A 369 -3.23 -26.31 -5.57
C MET A 369 -4.17 -26.65 -4.41
N PHE A 370 -5.48 -26.78 -4.65
CA PHE A 370 -6.45 -27.06 -3.59
C PHE A 370 -6.52 -28.56 -3.26
N LYS A 371 -6.08 -28.93 -2.06
CA LYS A 371 -6.17 -30.30 -1.53
C LYS A 371 -7.40 -30.43 -0.62
N PRO A 372 -8.51 -31.05 -1.09
CA PRO A 372 -9.84 -30.97 -0.45
C PRO A 372 -9.95 -31.64 0.92
N ASP A 373 -9.11 -32.63 1.21
CA ASP A 373 -9.08 -33.40 2.46
C ASP A 373 -8.04 -32.88 3.46
N GLN A 374 -7.29 -31.82 3.13
CA GLN A 374 -6.31 -31.24 4.04
C GLN A 374 -7.01 -30.70 5.29
N LYS A 375 -6.54 -31.10 6.47
CA LYS A 375 -7.03 -30.61 7.76
C LYS A 375 -6.13 -29.52 8.31
N SER A 376 -6.65 -28.73 9.23
CA SER A 376 -5.89 -27.75 10.01
C SER A 376 -6.20 -27.87 11.49
N SER A 377 -5.19 -27.67 12.34
CA SER A 377 -5.33 -27.62 13.79
C SER A 377 -4.55 -26.46 14.37
N ILE A 378 -5.08 -25.82 15.42
CA ILE A 378 -4.36 -24.81 16.21
C ILE A 378 -4.05 -25.42 17.57
N LYS A 379 -2.75 -25.51 17.91
CA LYS A 379 -2.28 -26.09 19.19
C LYS A 379 -2.88 -27.49 19.47
N GLY A 380 -2.99 -28.32 18.43
CA GLY A 380 -3.53 -29.68 18.52
C GLY A 380 -5.06 -29.79 18.54
N VAL A 381 -5.80 -28.68 18.46
CA VAL A 381 -7.26 -28.65 18.36
C VAL A 381 -7.67 -28.49 16.89
N ASP A 382 -8.47 -29.42 16.38
CA ASP A 382 -9.01 -29.38 15.01
C ASP A 382 -9.85 -28.11 14.80
N THR A 383 -9.60 -27.40 13.70
CA THR A 383 -10.36 -26.19 13.32
C THR A 383 -11.76 -26.52 12.80
N ASN A 384 -12.05 -27.79 12.53
CA ASN A 384 -13.24 -28.33 11.85
C ASN A 384 -13.43 -27.86 10.41
N PHE A 385 -12.40 -27.25 9.80
CA PHE A 385 -12.37 -26.92 8.38
C PHE A 385 -11.42 -27.87 7.64
N THR A 386 -11.85 -28.32 6.47
CA THR A 386 -11.05 -29.14 5.56
C THR A 386 -10.92 -28.46 4.21
N GLY A 387 -9.89 -28.83 3.47
CA GLY A 387 -9.60 -28.27 2.15
C GLY A 387 -8.74 -27.03 2.25
N PHE A 388 -7.46 -27.12 1.89
CA PHE A 388 -6.53 -26.00 1.91
C PHE A 388 -5.63 -26.07 0.69
N LEU A 389 -5.10 -24.91 0.28
CA LEU A 389 -3.99 -24.91 -0.65
C LEU A 389 -2.80 -25.65 -0.03
N GLN A 390 -2.17 -26.51 -0.83
CA GLN A 390 -1.02 -27.31 -0.41
C GLN A 390 0.02 -27.36 -1.54
N PRO A 391 1.31 -27.52 -1.20
CA PRO A 391 2.36 -27.65 -2.19
C PRO A 391 2.11 -28.90 -3.03
N ARG A 392 2.51 -28.88 -4.29
CA ARG A 392 2.29 -30.01 -5.20
C ARG A 392 3.55 -30.31 -5.98
N TYR A 393 3.92 -31.58 -6.07
CA TYR A 393 5.11 -32.02 -6.80
C TYR A 393 4.84 -32.08 -8.31
N THR A 394 5.91 -32.11 -9.09
CA THR A 394 5.90 -32.22 -10.55
C THR A 394 5.22 -33.50 -11.02
N ASN A 395 5.30 -34.58 -10.23
CA ASN A 395 4.61 -35.85 -10.50
C ASN A 395 3.10 -35.84 -10.14
N GLY A 396 2.57 -34.71 -9.67
CA GLY A 396 1.16 -34.51 -9.31
C GLY A 396 0.78 -34.92 -7.88
N THR A 397 1.69 -35.51 -7.10
CA THR A 397 1.48 -35.83 -5.68
C THR A 397 1.55 -34.57 -4.80
N TRP A 398 1.02 -34.67 -3.59
CA TRP A 398 0.94 -33.54 -2.65
C TRP A 398 2.15 -33.48 -1.72
N GLY A 399 2.72 -32.28 -1.59
CA GLY A 399 3.57 -31.88 -0.47
C GLY A 399 2.72 -31.49 0.75
N TYR A 400 3.40 -30.98 1.78
CA TYR A 400 2.74 -30.55 3.00
C TYR A 400 3.34 -29.27 3.53
N GLN A 401 2.48 -28.29 3.77
CA GLN A 401 2.75 -27.14 4.64
C GLN A 401 1.60 -27.06 5.64
N ASP A 402 1.90 -26.94 6.93
CA ASP A 402 0.86 -26.76 7.95
C ASP A 402 0.01 -25.52 7.57
N PRO A 403 -1.34 -25.65 7.46
CA PRO A 403 -2.16 -24.54 6.98
C PRO A 403 -2.04 -23.24 7.78
N ILE A 404 -1.64 -23.30 9.06
CA ILE A 404 -1.45 -22.10 9.91
C ILE A 404 -0.01 -21.58 9.91
N PHE A 405 0.92 -22.27 9.25
CA PHE A 405 2.32 -21.84 9.15
C PHE A 405 2.40 -20.47 8.46
N CYS A 406 3.30 -19.59 8.94
CA CYS A 406 3.38 -18.18 8.54
C CYS A 406 2.13 -17.37 8.88
N SER A 407 1.51 -17.69 10.01
CA SER A 407 0.51 -16.83 10.65
C SER A 407 1.07 -16.29 11.97
N PRO A 408 0.42 -15.31 12.62
CA PRO A 408 0.79 -14.86 13.96
C PRO A 408 0.81 -16.00 15.00
N LEU A 409 0.17 -17.14 14.72
CA LEU A 409 0.09 -18.29 15.61
C LEU A 409 1.20 -19.33 15.40
N LEU A 410 1.92 -19.30 14.26
CA LEU A 410 2.98 -20.26 13.96
C LEU A 410 3.99 -19.69 12.95
N ASN A 411 5.22 -19.44 13.41
CA ASN A 411 6.38 -19.08 12.59
C ASN A 411 6.10 -17.96 11.56
N PHE A 412 5.59 -16.83 12.07
CA PHE A 412 5.11 -15.69 11.28
C PHE A 412 6.03 -15.27 10.11
N THR A 413 7.33 -15.13 10.34
CA THR A 413 8.29 -14.63 9.34
C THR A 413 8.92 -15.70 8.45
N SER A 414 8.53 -16.98 8.59
CA SER A 414 9.16 -18.08 7.84
C SER A 414 8.78 -18.13 6.35
N CYS A 415 7.86 -17.28 5.89
CA CYS A 415 7.45 -17.19 4.49
C CYS A 415 7.97 -15.93 3.78
N TYR A 416 9.05 -15.34 4.31
CA TYR A 416 9.70 -14.18 3.68
C TYR A 416 10.49 -14.62 2.44
N LEU A 417 10.78 -13.66 1.56
CA LEU A 417 11.51 -13.91 0.33
C LEU A 417 12.99 -14.17 0.60
N ASN A 418 13.34 -15.44 0.79
CA ASN A 418 14.71 -15.93 0.93
C ASN A 418 14.77 -17.43 0.59
N PRO A 419 15.97 -18.02 0.46
CA PRO A 419 16.11 -19.44 0.12
C PRO A 419 15.50 -20.44 1.12
N ASP A 420 15.28 -20.03 2.38
CA ASP A 420 14.62 -20.84 3.42
C ASP A 420 13.11 -20.54 3.51
N GLY A 421 12.58 -19.68 2.62
CA GLY A 421 11.17 -19.35 2.53
C GLY A 421 10.32 -20.56 2.17
N HIS A 422 9.08 -20.57 2.63
CA HIS A 422 8.15 -21.67 2.40
C HIS A 422 7.20 -21.40 1.20
N GLU A 423 6.10 -22.15 1.10
CA GLU A 423 5.32 -22.25 -0.14
C GLU A 423 4.27 -21.16 -0.32
N THR A 424 4.05 -20.34 0.70
CA THR A 424 3.27 -19.11 0.64
C THR A 424 4.21 -17.91 0.83
N TYR A 425 3.76 -16.71 0.49
CA TYR A 425 4.53 -15.47 0.68
C TYR A 425 3.89 -14.59 1.76
N GLU A 426 4.62 -14.34 2.84
CA GLU A 426 4.27 -13.49 4.01
C GLU A 426 2.93 -13.79 4.71
N GLY A 427 2.26 -14.87 4.36
CA GLY A 427 1.07 -15.31 5.06
C GLY A 427 0.79 -16.79 4.93
N SER A 428 -0.21 -17.25 5.67
CA SER A 428 -0.52 -18.67 5.78
C SER A 428 -1.37 -19.21 4.63
N ALA A 429 -1.33 -20.53 4.41
CA ALA A 429 -2.24 -21.17 3.46
C ALA A 429 -3.72 -21.01 3.87
N TRP A 430 -4.00 -20.82 5.16
CA TRP A 430 -5.32 -20.41 5.65
C TRP A 430 -5.83 -19.13 4.98
N MET A 431 -4.97 -18.11 4.87
CA MET A 431 -5.28 -16.85 4.22
C MET A 431 -5.31 -17.01 2.69
N TYR A 432 -4.27 -17.59 2.09
CA TYR A 432 -4.21 -17.76 0.63
C TYR A 432 -5.30 -18.66 0.05
N THR A 433 -5.90 -19.55 0.84
CA THR A 433 -7.08 -20.33 0.40
C THR A 433 -8.26 -19.44 0.02
N PHE A 434 -8.28 -18.18 0.45
CA PHE A 434 -9.29 -17.21 0.06
C PHE A 434 -8.93 -16.39 -1.20
N TYR A 435 -7.79 -16.66 -1.84
CA TYR A 435 -7.28 -15.85 -2.95
C TYR A 435 -7.69 -16.42 -4.33
N ALA A 436 -8.89 -16.06 -4.77
CA ALA A 436 -9.34 -16.19 -6.16
C ALA A 436 -10.31 -15.05 -6.52
N PRO A 437 -9.86 -13.77 -6.46
CA PRO A 437 -10.74 -12.60 -6.58
C PRO A 437 -11.54 -12.53 -7.89
N HIS A 438 -11.08 -13.18 -8.95
CA HIS A 438 -11.76 -13.30 -10.23
C HIS A 438 -12.84 -14.38 -10.28
N ASP A 439 -12.80 -15.37 -9.38
CA ASP A 439 -13.65 -16.57 -9.45
C ASP A 439 -14.21 -16.99 -8.08
N MET A 440 -14.73 -16.00 -7.36
CA MET A 440 -15.29 -16.19 -6.01
C MET A 440 -16.46 -17.18 -5.99
N GLY A 441 -17.23 -17.31 -7.09
CA GLY A 441 -18.28 -18.30 -7.22
C GLY A 441 -17.75 -19.74 -7.17
N ALA A 442 -16.69 -20.06 -7.91
CA ALA A 442 -16.04 -21.37 -7.85
C ALA A 442 -15.35 -21.60 -6.50
N LEU A 443 -14.72 -20.58 -5.93
CA LEU A 443 -14.08 -20.67 -4.62
C LEU A 443 -15.10 -20.97 -3.52
N ILE A 444 -16.23 -20.27 -3.49
CA ILE A 444 -17.30 -20.51 -2.52
C ILE A 444 -17.84 -21.94 -2.64
N LYS A 445 -18.06 -22.44 -3.87
CA LYS A 445 -18.47 -23.84 -4.08
C LYS A 445 -17.42 -24.83 -3.57
N THR A 446 -16.16 -24.60 -3.90
CA THR A 446 -15.00 -25.40 -3.46
C THR A 446 -14.91 -25.47 -1.93
N LEU A 447 -15.23 -24.37 -1.24
CA LEU A 447 -15.22 -24.28 0.23
C LEU A 447 -16.52 -24.72 0.92
N GLY A 448 -17.43 -25.38 0.19
CA GLY A 448 -18.65 -25.98 0.74
C GLY A 448 -19.88 -25.08 0.71
N GLY A 449 -19.90 -24.07 -0.16
CA GLY A 449 -21.01 -23.13 -0.35
C GLY A 449 -20.98 -21.94 0.61
N ALA A 450 -21.90 -20.99 0.40
CA ALA A 450 -21.89 -19.67 1.04
C ALA A 450 -21.81 -19.73 2.57
N ASN A 451 -22.59 -20.60 3.22
CA ASN A 451 -22.58 -20.73 4.68
C ASN A 451 -21.23 -21.22 5.24
N SER A 452 -20.63 -22.22 4.58
CA SER A 452 -19.33 -22.77 4.97
C SER A 452 -18.22 -21.73 4.75
N PHE A 453 -18.26 -21.05 3.59
CA PHE A 453 -17.35 -19.94 3.28
C PHE A 453 -17.44 -18.82 4.33
N THR A 454 -18.64 -18.32 4.64
CA THR A 454 -18.85 -17.27 5.65
C THR A 454 -18.33 -17.70 7.03
N SER A 455 -18.64 -18.93 7.46
CA SER A 455 -18.17 -19.47 8.74
C SER A 455 -16.65 -19.55 8.81
N ARG A 456 -16.02 -20.04 7.73
CA ARG A 456 -14.58 -20.17 7.61
C ARG A 456 -13.86 -18.83 7.58
N LEU A 457 -14.39 -17.86 6.83
CA LEU A 457 -13.85 -16.50 6.79
C LEU A 457 -13.98 -15.81 8.15
N SER A 458 -15.12 -16.00 8.83
CA SER A 458 -15.30 -15.49 10.21
C SER A 458 -14.28 -16.12 11.17
N TYR A 459 -14.01 -17.42 11.04
CA TYR A 459 -12.97 -18.09 11.82
C TYR A 459 -11.56 -17.53 11.56
N LEU A 460 -11.22 -17.21 10.30
CA LEU A 460 -9.95 -16.57 9.96
C LEU A 460 -9.78 -15.24 10.72
N HIS A 461 -10.83 -14.40 10.77
CA HIS A 461 -10.82 -13.15 11.52
C HIS A 461 -10.76 -13.33 13.03
N ASP A 462 -11.54 -14.28 13.58
CA ASP A 462 -11.73 -14.41 15.03
C ASP A 462 -10.66 -15.25 15.73
N SER A 463 -9.88 -16.06 15.00
CA SER A 463 -8.93 -17.03 15.57
C SER A 463 -7.55 -16.45 15.92
N GLY A 464 -7.22 -15.27 15.41
CA GLY A 464 -5.87 -14.68 15.48
C GLY A 464 -4.92 -15.15 14.37
N LEU A 465 -5.44 -15.86 13.36
CA LEU A 465 -4.66 -16.27 12.18
C LEU A 465 -4.40 -15.14 11.19
N LEU A 466 -5.30 -14.16 11.10
CA LEU A 466 -5.19 -13.04 10.16
C LEU A 466 -4.42 -11.86 10.77
N TYR A 467 -3.42 -11.37 10.05
CA TYR A 467 -2.67 -10.17 10.38
C TYR A 467 -3.00 -9.08 9.34
N VAL A 468 -3.62 -7.98 9.77
CA VAL A 468 -4.05 -6.89 8.86
C VAL A 468 -2.94 -5.85 8.63
N GLY A 469 -1.78 -6.02 9.28
CA GLY A 469 -0.58 -5.23 8.99
C GLY A 469 0.23 -5.76 7.80
N ASP A 470 -0.39 -6.58 6.94
CA ASP A 470 0.15 -7.07 5.67
C ASP A 470 -0.99 -7.15 4.62
N GLU A 471 -0.65 -6.95 3.36
CA GLU A 471 -1.53 -6.48 2.28
C GLU A 471 -2.51 -7.54 1.77
N GLN A 472 -2.13 -8.82 1.83
CA GLN A 472 -3.01 -9.91 1.38
C GLN A 472 -4.24 -10.08 2.30
N ALA A 473 -4.18 -9.54 3.53
CA ALA A 473 -5.30 -9.55 4.46
C ALA A 473 -6.39 -8.52 4.15
N PHE A 474 -6.13 -7.54 3.28
CA PHE A 474 -7.09 -6.47 2.98
C PHE A 474 -8.36 -7.01 2.32
N LEU A 475 -8.24 -7.82 1.27
CA LEU A 475 -9.39 -8.37 0.55
C LEU A 475 -10.28 -9.27 1.43
N PRO A 476 -9.75 -10.21 2.25
CA PRO A 476 -10.55 -11.00 3.19
C PRO A 476 -11.55 -10.21 4.04
N VAL A 477 -11.22 -8.98 4.47
CA VAL A 477 -12.15 -8.10 5.21
C VAL A 477 -13.46 -7.88 4.43
N TYR A 478 -13.37 -7.80 3.11
CA TYR A 478 -14.50 -7.49 2.23
C TYR A 478 -15.13 -8.70 1.55
N GLN A 479 -14.56 -9.90 1.70
CA GLN A 479 -15.03 -11.06 0.96
C GLN A 479 -16.41 -11.61 1.38
N PHE A 480 -16.95 -11.14 2.50
CA PHE A 480 -18.33 -11.49 2.88
C PHE A 480 -19.37 -11.01 1.86
N HIS A 481 -19.06 -9.98 1.06
CA HIS A 481 -19.90 -9.53 -0.06
C HIS A 481 -20.24 -10.67 -1.03
N TYR A 482 -19.27 -11.52 -1.34
CA TYR A 482 -19.40 -12.64 -2.27
C TYR A 482 -20.27 -13.79 -1.73
N SER A 483 -20.47 -13.86 -0.40
CA SER A 483 -21.34 -14.85 0.25
C SER A 483 -22.71 -14.29 0.65
N GLY A 484 -23.06 -13.09 0.15
CA GLY A 484 -24.32 -12.42 0.45
C GLY A 484 -24.42 -11.90 1.87
N ARG A 485 -23.28 -11.54 2.48
CA ARG A 485 -23.18 -11.03 3.86
C ARG A 485 -22.39 -9.72 3.97
N PRO A 486 -22.67 -8.68 3.15
CA PRO A 486 -21.90 -7.44 3.16
C PRO A 486 -21.86 -6.73 4.54
N GLY A 487 -22.89 -6.94 5.36
CA GLY A 487 -22.91 -6.44 6.74
C GLY A 487 -21.78 -6.97 7.63
N LEU A 488 -21.28 -8.19 7.36
CA LEU A 488 -20.11 -8.72 8.07
C LEU A 488 -18.82 -8.03 7.65
N SER A 489 -18.69 -7.61 6.38
CA SER A 489 -17.55 -6.79 5.96
C SER A 489 -17.55 -5.42 6.61
N ALA A 490 -18.72 -4.77 6.71
CA ALA A 490 -18.85 -3.53 7.49
C ALA A 490 -18.44 -3.74 8.95
N LYS A 491 -18.88 -4.84 9.58
CA LYS A 491 -18.47 -5.22 10.94
C LYS A 491 -16.94 -5.39 11.07
N GLN A 492 -16.30 -6.10 10.14
CA GLN A 492 -14.85 -6.33 10.19
C GLN A 492 -14.06 -5.02 9.97
N SER A 493 -14.47 -4.18 9.02
CA SER A 493 -13.89 -2.84 8.84
C SER A 493 -13.98 -2.03 10.14
N HIS A 494 -15.17 -1.96 10.76
CA HIS A 494 -15.38 -1.25 12.03
C HIS A 494 -14.70 -1.90 13.23
N PHE A 495 -14.17 -3.11 13.10
CA PHE A 495 -13.30 -3.73 14.08
C PHE A 495 -11.83 -3.35 13.85
N TYR A 496 -11.28 -3.58 12.66
CA TYR A 496 -9.86 -3.39 12.38
C TYR A 496 -9.43 -1.91 12.39
N ILE A 497 -10.18 -1.03 11.72
CA ILE A 497 -9.80 0.39 11.61
C ILE A 497 -9.57 1.03 12.99
N PRO A 498 -10.54 1.05 13.92
CA PRO A 498 -10.34 1.68 15.23
C PRO A 498 -9.45 0.88 16.19
N SER A 499 -9.21 -0.42 15.95
CA SER A 499 -8.38 -1.24 16.84
C SER A 499 -6.89 -1.21 16.49
N GLN A 500 -6.55 -0.96 15.23
CA GLN A 500 -5.17 -1.01 14.74
C GLN A 500 -4.65 0.31 14.17
N PHE A 501 -5.54 1.26 13.84
CA PHE A 501 -5.15 2.54 13.26
C PHE A 501 -5.56 3.71 14.16
N ASN A 502 -4.62 4.63 14.40
CA ASN A 502 -4.85 5.81 15.22
C ASN A 502 -3.84 6.91 14.88
N THR A 503 -3.95 8.07 15.54
CA THR A 503 -3.11 9.24 15.28
C THR A 503 -1.87 9.30 16.18
N THR A 504 -1.38 8.18 16.70
CA THR A 504 -0.14 8.12 17.48
C THR A 504 1.03 7.67 16.61
N VAL A 505 2.26 7.78 17.12
CA VAL A 505 3.46 7.34 16.41
C VAL A 505 3.49 5.83 16.07
N ASN A 506 2.75 4.99 16.81
CA ASN A 506 2.53 3.56 16.52
C ASN A 506 1.16 3.33 15.86
N GLY A 507 0.66 4.31 15.10
CA GLY A 507 -0.71 4.40 14.64
C GLY A 507 -1.06 3.57 13.41
N ILE A 508 -0.18 2.69 12.94
CA ILE A 508 -0.38 1.78 11.82
C ILE A 508 -0.11 0.33 12.24
N ALA A 509 -0.77 -0.62 11.57
CA ALA A 509 -0.78 -2.03 11.97
C ALA A 509 0.50 -2.81 11.63
N GLY A 510 1.29 -2.31 10.68
CA GLY A 510 2.51 -2.88 10.14
C GLY A 510 3.27 -1.83 9.34
N ASN A 511 4.12 -2.26 8.43
CA ASN A 511 4.79 -1.39 7.47
C ASN A 511 3.74 -0.60 6.66
N ASP A 512 4.01 0.67 6.32
CA ASP A 512 3.07 1.44 5.47
C ASP A 512 3.15 1.01 4.00
N ASP A 513 4.23 0.33 3.61
CA ASP A 513 4.48 -0.21 2.27
C ASP A 513 4.08 0.75 1.15
N SER A 514 4.69 1.94 1.24
CA SER A 514 4.52 3.05 0.27
C SER A 514 3.11 3.62 0.18
N GLY A 515 2.33 3.47 1.25
CA GLY A 515 0.97 4.00 1.40
C GLY A 515 -0.11 2.94 1.30
N ALA A 516 0.22 1.65 1.32
CA ALA A 516 -0.72 0.55 1.23
C ALA A 516 -1.65 0.53 2.46
N MET A 517 -1.08 0.67 3.67
CA MET A 517 -1.84 0.84 4.91
C MET A 517 -2.66 2.14 4.92
N GLY A 518 -2.04 3.27 4.57
CA GLY A 518 -2.74 4.55 4.49
C GLY A 518 -3.92 4.53 3.53
N SER A 519 -3.74 3.95 2.34
CA SER A 519 -4.82 3.82 1.34
C SER A 519 -5.86 2.77 1.73
N PHE A 520 -5.48 1.70 2.44
CA PHE A 520 -6.43 0.77 3.04
C PHE A 520 -7.40 1.50 3.98
N VAL A 521 -6.87 2.33 4.89
CA VAL A 521 -7.70 3.14 5.81
C VAL A 521 -8.59 4.11 5.04
N VAL A 522 -8.04 4.84 4.07
CA VAL A 522 -8.80 5.82 3.28
C VAL A 522 -9.97 5.15 2.54
N LEU A 523 -9.71 4.08 1.79
CA LEU A 523 -10.75 3.35 1.06
C LEU A 523 -11.80 2.73 1.98
N SER A 524 -11.37 2.13 3.10
CA SER A 524 -12.25 1.61 4.14
C SER A 524 -13.19 2.68 4.70
N MET A 525 -12.63 3.85 5.05
CA MET A 525 -13.38 4.96 5.64
C MET A 525 -14.29 5.67 4.64
N MET A 526 -13.96 5.61 3.35
CA MET A 526 -14.81 6.09 2.26
C MET A 526 -16.03 5.18 2.00
N GLY A 527 -16.04 3.96 2.55
CA GLY A 527 -17.13 3.01 2.36
C GLY A 527 -17.05 2.23 1.04
N LEU A 528 -15.87 2.16 0.42
CA LEU A 528 -15.70 1.44 -0.84
C LEU A 528 -14.36 0.72 -0.90
N TRP A 529 -14.41 -0.60 -1.11
CA TRP A 529 -13.22 -1.42 -1.30
C TRP A 529 -13.05 -1.83 -2.76
N PRO A 530 -11.97 -1.45 -3.45
CA PRO A 530 -11.74 -1.84 -4.84
C PRO A 530 -11.32 -3.31 -4.95
N VAL A 531 -11.70 -3.95 -6.07
CA VAL A 531 -11.15 -5.25 -6.48
C VAL A 531 -10.29 -4.99 -7.72
N PRO A 532 -8.97 -4.77 -7.56
CA PRO A 532 -8.13 -4.22 -8.63
C PRO A 532 -7.94 -5.19 -9.78
N GLY A 533 -7.97 -4.74 -11.02
CA GLY A 533 -8.01 -5.61 -12.21
C GLY A 533 -9.44 -5.97 -12.63
N GLN A 534 -10.43 -5.38 -11.96
CA GLN A 534 -11.85 -5.47 -12.27
C GLN A 534 -12.51 -4.10 -12.11
N ASP A 535 -13.64 -3.90 -12.80
CA ASP A 535 -14.48 -2.70 -12.63
C ASP A 535 -15.47 -2.87 -11.46
N VAL A 536 -14.93 -3.13 -10.26
CA VAL A 536 -15.72 -3.48 -9.07
C VAL A 536 -15.22 -2.74 -7.82
N TYR A 537 -16.17 -2.13 -7.10
CA TYR A 537 -15.99 -1.58 -5.76
C TYR A 537 -17.06 -2.14 -4.83
N LEU A 538 -16.65 -2.81 -3.76
CA LEU A 538 -17.53 -3.40 -2.74
C LEU A 538 -17.99 -2.32 -1.75
N ILE A 539 -19.30 -2.27 -1.45
CA ILE A 539 -19.90 -1.17 -0.70
C ILE A 539 -19.99 -1.48 0.79
N THR A 540 -19.35 -0.65 1.60
CA THR A 540 -19.61 -0.52 3.04
C THR A 540 -20.09 0.89 3.38
N PRO A 541 -20.73 1.12 4.53
CA PRO A 541 -21.03 2.49 4.94
C PRO A 541 -19.74 3.31 5.15
N PRO A 542 -19.65 4.55 4.65
CA PRO A 542 -18.55 5.44 5.02
C PRO A 542 -18.55 5.73 6.52
N TYR A 543 -17.38 6.07 7.05
CA TYR A 543 -17.20 6.49 8.45
C TYR A 543 -17.65 7.93 8.69
N PHE A 544 -18.18 8.57 7.65
CA PHE A 544 -18.63 9.95 7.64
C PHE A 544 -20.11 10.01 7.27
N ASN A 545 -20.76 11.14 7.57
CA ASN A 545 -22.12 11.39 7.11
C ASN A 545 -22.19 11.36 5.58
N GLU A 546 -21.16 11.89 4.91
CA GLU A 546 -21.04 11.90 3.46
C GLU A 546 -19.56 11.97 3.05
N VAL A 547 -19.23 11.33 1.94
CA VAL A 547 -17.95 11.45 1.23
C VAL A 547 -18.22 11.87 -0.20
N SER A 548 -17.52 12.91 -0.68
CA SER A 548 -17.65 13.40 -2.05
C SER A 548 -16.28 13.43 -2.74
N ILE A 549 -16.15 12.76 -3.87
CA ILE A 549 -14.94 12.75 -4.70
C ILE A 549 -15.22 13.55 -5.96
N ARG A 550 -14.39 14.55 -6.20
CA ARG A 550 -14.38 15.26 -7.48
C ARG A 550 -13.39 14.59 -8.41
N ASN A 551 -13.87 14.08 -9.54
CA ASN A 551 -12.99 13.60 -10.60
C ASN A 551 -12.28 14.79 -11.26
N ALA A 552 -10.96 14.83 -11.19
CA ALA A 552 -10.15 15.94 -11.71
C ALA A 552 -10.18 16.07 -13.24
N LEU A 553 -10.52 14.99 -13.96
CA LEU A 553 -10.59 14.97 -15.42
C LEU A 553 -11.96 15.43 -15.95
N THR A 554 -13.04 14.92 -15.36
CA THR A 554 -14.41 15.21 -15.82
C THR A 554 -15.06 16.39 -15.09
N GLY A 555 -14.51 16.78 -13.94
CA GLY A 555 -15.07 17.79 -13.04
C GLY A 555 -16.33 17.33 -12.29
N LYS A 556 -16.81 16.12 -12.57
CA LYS A 556 -17.98 15.50 -11.94
C LYS A 556 -17.68 15.15 -10.49
N VAL A 557 -18.75 15.06 -9.70
CA VAL A 557 -18.67 14.73 -8.27
C VAL A 557 -19.51 13.49 -8.01
N ALA A 558 -18.89 12.49 -7.41
CA ALA A 558 -19.54 11.30 -6.91
C ALA A 558 -19.62 11.37 -5.40
N THR A 559 -20.81 11.12 -4.85
CA THR A 559 -21.13 11.34 -3.45
C THR A 559 -21.75 10.09 -2.84
N ILE A 560 -21.17 9.60 -1.74
CA ILE A 560 -21.71 8.49 -0.96
C ILE A 560 -22.21 9.07 0.36
N ARG A 561 -23.50 8.91 0.63
CA ARG A 561 -24.19 9.53 1.77
C ARG A 561 -24.83 8.49 2.65
N ASN A 562 -24.58 8.59 3.95
CA ASN A 562 -25.28 7.82 4.96
C ASN A 562 -26.57 8.52 5.39
N ILE A 563 -27.70 7.84 5.26
CA ILE A 563 -28.97 8.22 5.86
C ILE A 563 -29.09 7.47 7.20
N ASN A 564 -29.44 8.19 8.27
CA ASN A 564 -29.33 7.71 9.67
C ASN A 564 -27.89 7.45 10.12
N PHE A 565 -26.94 8.31 9.70
CA PHE A 565 -25.57 8.25 10.18
C PHE A 565 -25.51 8.33 11.71
N ASP A 566 -24.76 7.42 12.32
CA ASP A 566 -24.53 7.35 13.75
C ASP A 566 -23.03 7.47 14.02
N PRO A 567 -22.55 8.61 14.57
CA PRO A 567 -21.12 8.81 14.85
C PRO A 567 -20.60 7.91 15.98
N SER A 568 -21.48 7.20 16.71
CA SER A 568 -21.07 6.14 17.65
C SER A 568 -20.91 4.76 16.98
N TYR A 569 -21.13 4.68 15.66
CA TYR A 569 -21.00 3.47 14.85
C TYR A 569 -21.76 2.26 15.39
N LYS A 570 -22.96 2.47 15.98
CA LYS A 570 -23.88 1.36 16.29
C LYS A 570 -24.72 0.99 15.08
N SER A 571 -24.99 1.96 14.21
CA SER A 571 -25.72 1.76 12.94
C SER A 571 -24.75 1.68 11.77
N ILE A 572 -24.18 0.49 11.53
CA ILE A 572 -23.15 0.24 10.49
C ILE A 572 -23.62 -0.74 9.42
N TYR A 573 -24.91 -1.08 9.39
CA TYR A 573 -25.46 -2.06 8.45
C TYR A 573 -26.39 -1.36 7.47
N ILE A 574 -26.14 -1.55 6.17
CA ILE A 574 -26.97 -1.01 5.10
C ILE A 574 -28.32 -1.74 5.10
N GLN A 575 -29.40 -0.99 5.17
CA GLN A 575 -30.79 -1.46 5.14
C GLN A 575 -31.40 -1.35 3.74
N SER A 576 -30.99 -0.34 2.99
CA SER A 576 -31.36 -0.12 1.59
C SER A 576 -30.41 0.91 0.97
N ALA A 577 -30.25 0.88 -0.35
CA ALA A 577 -29.47 1.88 -1.08
C ALA A 577 -30.26 2.49 -2.24
N LYS A 578 -29.90 3.72 -2.62
CA LYS A 578 -30.34 4.36 -3.86
C LYS A 578 -29.16 4.93 -4.62
N TRP A 579 -29.11 4.69 -5.93
CA TRP A 579 -28.18 5.37 -6.83
C TRP A 579 -28.99 6.35 -7.70
N ASN A 580 -28.75 7.64 -7.56
CA ASN A 580 -29.44 8.71 -8.29
C ASN A 580 -30.98 8.55 -8.19
N ASP A 581 -31.46 8.46 -6.95
CA ASP A 581 -32.86 8.25 -6.55
C ASP A 581 -33.51 6.91 -6.95
N LYS A 582 -32.79 6.04 -7.68
CA LYS A 582 -33.28 4.71 -8.07
C LYS A 582 -32.85 3.66 -7.04
N PRO A 583 -33.73 2.70 -6.69
CA PRO A 583 -33.34 1.59 -5.82
C PRO A 583 -32.10 0.86 -6.35
N TRP A 584 -31.15 0.58 -5.47
CA TRP A 584 -29.94 -0.16 -5.76
C TRP A 584 -29.81 -1.32 -4.78
N THR A 585 -29.71 -2.55 -5.28
CA THR A 585 -29.62 -3.77 -4.45
C THR A 585 -28.25 -4.42 -4.49
N ASN A 586 -27.47 -4.21 -5.56
CA ASN A 586 -26.12 -4.74 -5.68
C ASN A 586 -25.26 -4.23 -4.52
N ASN A 587 -24.49 -5.13 -3.90
CA ASN A 587 -23.58 -4.79 -2.81
C ASN A 587 -22.23 -4.21 -3.30
N TRP A 588 -22.19 -3.81 -4.56
CA TRP A 588 -21.03 -3.29 -5.26
C TRP A 588 -21.46 -2.24 -6.30
N ILE A 589 -20.51 -1.44 -6.79
CA ILE A 589 -20.65 -0.48 -7.89
C ILE A 589 -19.46 -0.55 -8.86
N THR A 590 -19.60 0.09 -10.02
CA THR A 590 -18.55 0.25 -11.04
C THR A 590 -17.88 1.62 -10.97
N HIS A 591 -16.75 1.78 -11.65
CA HIS A 591 -15.96 3.00 -11.75
C HIS A 591 -16.71 4.15 -12.41
N ASP A 592 -17.68 3.87 -13.28
CA ASP A 592 -18.50 4.88 -13.95
C ASP A 592 -19.25 5.77 -12.92
N PHE A 593 -19.51 5.29 -11.70
CA PHE A 593 -20.03 6.12 -10.60
C PHE A 593 -19.16 7.37 -10.34
N PHE A 594 -17.84 7.23 -10.45
CA PHE A 594 -16.87 8.31 -10.24
C PHE A 594 -16.61 9.12 -11.51
N ALA A 595 -16.60 8.47 -12.67
CA ALA A 595 -16.39 9.14 -13.95
C ALA A 595 -17.54 10.10 -14.29
N ASP A 596 -18.78 9.63 -14.13
CA ASP A 596 -20.00 10.37 -14.48
C ASP A 596 -20.53 11.23 -13.32
N GLY A 597 -20.13 10.90 -12.10
CA GLY A 597 -20.67 11.46 -10.87
C GLY A 597 -22.05 10.92 -10.54
N GLY A 598 -22.54 11.26 -9.35
CA GLY A 598 -23.82 10.78 -8.87
C GLY A 598 -23.90 10.73 -7.35
N ILE A 599 -25.03 10.28 -6.84
CA ILE A 599 -25.27 10.15 -5.41
C ILE A 599 -25.68 8.71 -5.10
N LEU A 600 -24.92 8.04 -4.24
CA LEU A 600 -25.25 6.77 -3.61
C LEU A 600 -25.71 7.04 -2.18
N GLU A 601 -26.99 6.89 -1.90
CA GLU A 601 -27.57 7.05 -0.57
C GLU A 601 -27.72 5.68 0.10
N LEU A 602 -27.15 5.51 1.30
CA LEU A 602 -27.17 4.29 2.08
C LEU A 602 -27.98 4.51 3.36
N VAL A 603 -29.12 3.85 3.50
CA VAL A 603 -29.90 3.90 4.75
C VAL A 603 -29.32 2.92 5.75
N LEU A 604 -28.85 3.41 6.89
CA LEU A 604 -28.19 2.61 7.91
C LEU A 604 -29.14 2.15 9.02
N GLY A 605 -28.76 1.04 9.67
CA GLY A 605 -29.44 0.49 10.83
C GLY A 605 -28.50 -0.35 11.70
N PRO A 606 -28.95 -0.75 12.91
CA PRO A 606 -28.10 -1.37 13.93
C PRO A 606 -27.93 -2.89 13.80
N LYS A 607 -28.54 -3.53 12.80
CA LYS A 607 -28.49 -4.98 12.55
C LYS A 607 -28.37 -5.25 11.06
N GLU A 608 -27.77 -6.38 10.69
CA GLU A 608 -27.77 -6.86 9.30
C GLU A 608 -29.18 -6.90 8.72
N SER A 609 -29.29 -6.54 7.44
CA SER A 609 -30.54 -6.53 6.67
C SER A 609 -30.48 -7.56 5.54
N VAL A 610 -31.51 -7.57 4.69
CA VAL A 610 -31.55 -8.39 3.47
C VAL A 610 -30.93 -7.71 2.26
N TRP A 611 -30.49 -6.45 2.37
CA TRP A 611 -29.89 -5.71 1.25
C TRP A 611 -28.58 -6.35 0.80
N GLY A 612 -28.41 -6.54 -0.51
CA GLY A 612 -27.16 -7.06 -1.06
C GLY A 612 -26.87 -8.53 -0.74
N THR A 613 -27.92 -9.30 -0.42
CA THR A 613 -27.78 -10.70 0.02
C THR A 613 -28.21 -11.72 -1.03
N HIS A 614 -28.94 -11.30 -2.07
CA HIS A 614 -29.39 -12.20 -3.12
C HIS A 614 -28.27 -12.45 -4.13
N VAL A 615 -28.29 -13.60 -4.82
CA VAL A 615 -27.21 -13.98 -5.74
C VAL A 615 -27.02 -12.99 -6.89
N GLN A 616 -28.10 -12.40 -7.40
CA GLN A 616 -28.02 -11.36 -8.43
C GLN A 616 -27.43 -10.02 -7.94
N ASP A 617 -27.37 -9.82 -6.61
CA ASP A 617 -26.83 -8.60 -5.99
C ASP A 617 -25.32 -8.74 -5.67
N LEU A 618 -24.76 -9.95 -5.81
CA LEU A 618 -23.36 -10.24 -5.50
C LEU A 618 -22.43 -9.64 -6.57
N PRO A 619 -21.14 -9.43 -6.25
CA PRO A 619 -20.17 -8.95 -7.23
C PRO A 619 -20.00 -9.95 -8.39
N PRO A 620 -19.49 -9.53 -9.56
CA PRO A 620 -19.23 -10.45 -10.66
C PRO A 620 -18.17 -11.50 -10.27
N SER A 621 -18.24 -12.64 -10.95
CA SER A 621 -17.31 -13.77 -10.81
C SER A 621 -17.31 -14.56 -12.12
N LEU A 622 -16.17 -15.15 -12.49
CA LEU A 622 -16.07 -15.96 -13.71
C LEU A 622 -17.04 -17.16 -13.70
N SER A 623 -17.12 -17.86 -12.57
CA SER A 623 -18.08 -18.93 -12.35
C SER A 623 -19.30 -18.44 -11.58
N ASP A 624 -20.45 -19.02 -11.88
CA ASP A 624 -21.69 -18.78 -11.14
C ASP A 624 -21.56 -19.17 -9.65
N TYR A 625 -22.28 -18.46 -8.79
CA TYR A 625 -22.39 -18.77 -7.35
C TYR A 625 -23.26 -19.99 -7.04
N HIS A 626 -24.01 -20.47 -8.03
CA HIS A 626 -24.94 -21.60 -7.91
C HIS A 626 -24.35 -22.92 -8.42
#